data_AF-A0A970F7Z8-F1
#
_entry.id   AF-A0A970F7Z8-F1
#
_cell.length_a   1.000
_cell.length_b   1.000
_cell.length_c   1.000
_cell.angle_alpha   90.00
_cell.angle_beta   90.00
_cell.angle_gamma   90.00
#
_symmetry.space_group_name_H-M   'P 1'
#
loop_
_entity.id
_entity.type
_entity.pdbx_description
1 polymer ?
#
loop_
_entity_poly.entity_id
_entity_poly.type
_entity_poly.pdbx_seq_one_letter_code
_entity_poly.pdbx_strand_id
1 'polypeptide(L)'
;MNIKKRLILFLVFSIFIFLILFLFYQYSGILQTKDLVSTPPAKGIKYARKIFVNNLLNYLQYLFFPVAPLLIIKDDFLLSVPIAQSTINFGVFQTLKSLFPHGFLEIPNIFCFQFLSITMFYQLFFKGWKTLIPTFMKLRKVYLASLLVVLIAAIVEGVF
;
A
#
# COMPACT_ATOMS: atom_id res chain seq x y z
N MET A 1 14.23 -2.34 -20.35
CA MET A 1 14.54 -1.67 -19.07
C MET A 1 14.88 -2.70 -18.00
N ASN A 2 16.00 -2.54 -17.27
CA ASN A 2 16.39 -3.40 -16.14
C ASN A 2 15.37 -3.28 -14.99
N ILE A 3 15.17 -4.34 -14.20
CA ILE A 3 14.25 -4.38 -13.06
C ILE A 3 14.53 -3.28 -12.03
N LYS A 4 15.80 -2.92 -11.80
CA LYS A 4 16.19 -1.81 -10.91
C LYS A 4 15.65 -0.46 -11.42
N LYS A 5 15.78 -0.20 -12.73
CA LYS A 5 15.23 1.02 -13.34
C LYS A 5 13.70 1.05 -13.30
N ARG A 6 13.04 -0.10 -13.46
CA ARG A 6 11.58 -0.22 -13.27
C ARG A 6 11.15 0.10 -11.85
N LEU A 7 11.88 -0.40 -10.85
CA LEU A 7 11.59 -0.15 -9.44
C LEU A 7 11.70 1.34 -9.13
N ILE A 8 12.79 1.99 -9.53
CA ILE A 8 12.98 3.43 -9.31
C ILE A 8 11.87 4.23 -9.98
N LEU A 9 11.56 3.93 -11.24
CA LEU A 9 10.49 4.63 -11.97
C LEU A 9 9.12 4.44 -11.28
N PHE A 10 8.80 3.21 -10.87
CA PHE A 10 7.58 2.90 -10.14
C PHE A 10 7.48 3.71 -8.84
N LEU A 11 8.53 3.68 -8.01
CA LEU A 11 8.55 4.41 -6.75
C LEU A 11 8.40 5.93 -6.96
N VAL A 12 9.12 6.50 -7.92
CA VAL A 12 9.01 7.93 -8.25
C VAL A 12 7.59 8.28 -8.67
N PHE A 13 6.98 7.46 -9.54
CA PHE A 13 5.62 7.69 -10.03
C PHE A 13 4.58 7.57 -8.91
N SER A 14 4.65 6.52 -8.09
CA SER A 14 3.74 6.32 -6.96
C SER A 14 3.87 7.44 -5.92
N ILE A 15 5.08 7.86 -5.58
CA ILE A 15 5.29 9.00 -4.67
C ILE A 15 4.71 10.29 -5.28
N PHE A 16 4.91 10.51 -6.57
CA PHE A 16 4.39 11.69 -7.26
C PHE A 16 2.85 11.72 -7.29
N ILE A 17 2.20 10.60 -7.61
CA ILE A 17 0.73 10.48 -7.55
C ILE A 17 0.24 10.72 -6.13
N PHE A 18 0.85 10.05 -5.14
CA PHE A 18 0.49 10.22 -3.74
C PHE A 18 0.56 11.68 -3.31
N LEU A 19 1.65 12.39 -3.66
CA LEU A 19 1.83 13.80 -3.34
C LEU A 19 0.77 14.69 -4.01
N ILE A 20 0.45 14.45 -5.29
CA ILE A 20 -0.60 15.19 -6.00
C ILE A 20 -1.95 15.00 -5.29
N LEU A 21 -2.34 13.75 -5.02
CA LEU A 21 -3.61 13.45 -4.36
C LEU A 21 -3.66 14.05 -2.96
N PHE A 22 -2.60 13.89 -2.17
CA PHE A 22 -2.48 14.47 -0.84
C PHE A 22 -2.65 15.99 -0.86
N LEU A 23 -1.90 16.70 -1.71
CA LEU A 23 -1.99 18.17 -1.82
C LEU A 23 -3.37 18.61 -2.33
N PHE A 24 -3.93 17.92 -3.33
CA PHE A 24 -5.26 18.20 -3.84
C PHE A 24 -6.30 18.13 -2.72
N TYR A 25 -6.31 17.05 -1.92
CA TYR A 25 -7.27 16.90 -0.82
C TYR A 25 -7.02 17.87 0.33
N GLN A 26 -5.76 18.18 0.62
CA GLN A 26 -5.37 19.15 1.65
C GLN A 26 -5.92 20.56 1.34
N TYR A 27 -5.89 20.99 0.07
CA TYR A 27 -6.18 22.36 -0.32
C TYR A 27 -7.52 22.57 -1.05
N SER A 28 -8.20 21.50 -1.49
CA SER A 28 -9.48 21.60 -2.22
C SER A 28 -10.68 21.95 -1.34
N GLY A 29 -10.57 21.85 -0.02
CA GLY A 29 -11.68 22.06 0.91
C GLY A 29 -12.70 20.90 0.98
N ILE A 30 -12.56 19.88 0.12
CA ILE A 30 -13.47 18.73 0.03
C ILE A 30 -13.58 17.97 1.38
N LEU A 31 -12.48 17.91 2.12
CA LEU A 31 -12.35 17.14 3.36
C LEU A 31 -12.69 17.92 4.64
N GLN A 32 -13.16 19.16 4.55
CA GLN A 32 -13.42 20.03 5.72
C GLN A 32 -14.76 19.71 6.43
N THR A 33 -14.97 18.45 6.80
CA THR A 33 -16.13 18.03 7.62
C THR A 33 -15.72 17.87 9.08
N LYS A 34 -16.48 18.48 10.00
CA LYS A 34 -16.10 18.66 11.42
C LYS A 34 -16.28 17.41 12.31
N ASP A 35 -16.87 16.32 11.81
CA ASP A 35 -17.49 15.31 12.69
C ASP A 35 -16.84 13.92 12.69
N LEU A 36 -15.60 13.77 12.19
CA LEU A 36 -14.92 12.47 12.20
C LEU A 36 -13.94 12.36 13.39
N VAL A 37 -14.48 12.19 14.58
CA VAL A 37 -13.71 11.70 15.73
C VAL A 37 -13.53 10.19 15.54
N SER A 38 -12.34 9.77 15.09
CA SER A 38 -11.99 8.36 15.05
C SER A 38 -11.87 7.85 16.49
N THR A 39 -12.80 6.98 16.89
CA THR A 39 -12.61 6.22 18.12
C THR A 39 -11.39 5.32 17.93
N PRO A 40 -10.40 5.33 18.84
CA PRO A 40 -9.24 4.47 18.72
C PRO A 40 -9.71 3.01 18.71
N PRO A 41 -9.26 2.19 17.74
CA PRO A 41 -9.69 0.80 17.66
C PRO A 41 -9.26 0.04 18.92
N ALA A 42 -10.14 -0.81 19.42
CA ALA A 42 -9.83 -1.69 20.55
C ALA A 42 -8.70 -2.66 20.15
N LYS A 43 -7.50 -2.48 20.73
CA LYS A 43 -6.35 -3.37 20.51
C LYS A 43 -6.63 -4.80 20.99
N GLY A 44 -5.87 -5.76 20.49
CA GLY A 44 -5.90 -7.16 20.89
C GLY A 44 -6.06 -8.13 19.71
N ILE A 45 -6.10 -9.43 20.03
CA ILE A 45 -6.05 -10.53 19.05
C ILE A 45 -7.15 -10.41 17.97
N LYS A 46 -8.36 -9.98 18.34
CA LYS A 46 -9.46 -9.79 17.38
C LYS A 46 -9.15 -8.69 16.36
N TYR A 47 -8.51 -7.61 16.79
CA TYR A 47 -8.11 -6.51 15.93
C TYR A 47 -6.93 -6.91 15.04
N ALA A 48 -5.92 -7.58 15.60
CA ALA A 48 -4.82 -8.18 14.83
C ALA A 48 -5.32 -9.11 13.71
N ARG A 49 -6.30 -9.98 13.99
CA ARG A 49 -6.92 -10.84 12.97
C ARG A 49 -7.57 -10.03 11.86
N LYS A 50 -8.26 -8.93 12.20
CA LYS A 50 -8.92 -8.07 11.22
C LYS A 50 -7.90 -7.39 10.29
N ILE A 51 -6.82 -6.85 10.86
CA ILE A 51 -5.71 -6.26 10.09
C ILE A 51 -5.08 -7.31 9.19
N PHE A 52 -4.75 -8.50 9.73
CA PHE A 52 -4.17 -9.59 8.96
C PHE A 52 -5.03 -9.98 7.76
N VAL A 53 -6.33 -10.19 7.97
CA VAL A 53 -7.24 -10.56 6.88
C VAL A 53 -7.33 -9.45 5.84
N ASN A 54 -7.42 -8.19 6.26
CA ASN A 54 -7.45 -7.06 5.34
C ASN A 54 -6.18 -6.98 4.48
N ASN A 55 -5.01 -7.05 5.11
CA ASN A 55 -3.72 -6.96 4.44
C ASN A 55 -3.44 -8.18 3.56
N LEU A 56 -3.88 -9.37 3.98
CA LEU A 56 -3.81 -10.59 3.19
C LEU A 56 -4.69 -10.50 1.95
N LEU A 57 -5.93 -10.01 2.08
CA LEU A 57 -6.83 -9.82 0.94
C LEU A 57 -6.25 -8.81 -0.06
N ASN A 58 -5.71 -7.69 0.42
CA ASN A 58 -5.01 -6.73 -0.44
C ASN A 58 -3.84 -7.41 -1.16
N TYR A 59 -2.96 -8.10 -0.45
CA TYR A 59 -1.85 -8.85 -1.05
C TYR A 59 -2.31 -9.85 -2.13
N LEU A 60 -3.38 -10.60 -1.86
CA LEU A 60 -3.92 -11.59 -2.79
C LEU A 60 -4.55 -10.94 -4.04
N GLN A 61 -5.18 -9.76 -3.92
CA GLN A 61 -5.68 -9.01 -5.08
C GLN A 61 -4.54 -8.69 -6.07
N TYR A 62 -3.34 -8.39 -5.56
CA TYR A 62 -2.18 -8.12 -6.40
C TYR A 62 -1.57 -9.35 -7.07
N LEU A 63 -1.96 -10.57 -6.69
CA LEU A 63 -1.67 -11.77 -7.49
C LEU A 63 -2.47 -11.79 -8.78
N PHE A 64 -3.61 -11.10 -8.84
CA PHE A 64 -4.35 -10.85 -10.08
C PHE A 64 -3.74 -9.66 -10.83
N PHE A 65 -2.49 -9.83 -11.26
CA PHE A 65 -1.70 -8.77 -11.89
C PHE A 65 -2.27 -8.12 -13.16
N PRO A 66 -3.23 -8.69 -13.94
CA PRO A 66 -3.81 -7.97 -15.07
C PRO A 66 -4.53 -6.67 -14.70
N VAL A 67 -5.04 -6.55 -13.47
CA VAL A 67 -5.72 -5.34 -12.98
C VAL A 67 -4.81 -4.46 -12.11
N ALA A 68 -3.51 -4.77 -12.03
CA ALA A 68 -2.56 -4.08 -11.16
C ALA A 68 -2.58 -2.54 -11.29
N PRO A 69 -2.64 -1.94 -12.50
CA PRO A 69 -2.70 -0.47 -12.62
C PRO A 69 -3.91 0.14 -11.89
N LEU A 70 -5.09 -0.48 -11.99
CA LEU A 70 -6.31 -0.01 -11.34
C LEU A 70 -6.22 -0.17 -9.82
N LEU A 71 -5.66 -1.29 -9.35
CA LEU A 71 -5.46 -1.53 -7.92
C LEU A 71 -4.50 -0.50 -7.31
N ILE A 72 -3.40 -0.17 -8.01
CA ILE A 72 -2.46 0.86 -7.55
C ILE A 72 -3.15 2.21 -7.38
N ILE A 73 -3.94 2.65 -8.37
CA ILE A 73 -4.69 3.92 -8.29
C ILE A 73 -5.67 3.90 -7.12
N LYS A 74 -6.40 2.80 -6.93
CA LYS A 74 -7.33 2.60 -5.81
C LYS A 74 -6.59 2.74 -4.47
N ASP A 75 -5.46 2.07 -4.30
CA ASP A 75 -4.71 2.08 -3.05
C ASP A 75 -4.07 3.46 -2.79
N ASP A 76 -3.54 4.14 -3.81
CA ASP A 76 -3.02 5.50 -3.70
C ASP A 76 -4.11 6.49 -3.23
N PHE A 77 -5.35 6.32 -3.71
CA PHE A 77 -6.51 7.08 -3.23
C PHE A 77 -6.86 6.74 -1.77
N LEU A 78 -6.99 5.45 -1.45
CA LEU A 78 -7.35 4.98 -0.11
C LEU A 78 -6.30 5.30 0.96
N LEU A 79 -5.04 5.51 0.57
CA LEU A 79 -3.97 5.98 1.45
C LEU A 79 -3.93 7.50 1.58
N SER A 80 -4.00 8.23 0.45
CA SER A 80 -3.85 9.69 0.46
C SER A 80 -5.02 10.40 1.15
N VAL A 81 -6.26 9.93 0.98
CA VAL A 81 -7.45 10.60 1.55
C VAL A 81 -7.44 10.59 3.09
N PRO A 82 -7.26 9.45 3.79
CA PRO A 82 -7.20 9.44 5.26
C PRO A 82 -5.99 10.19 5.82
N ILE A 83 -4.84 10.14 5.13
CA ILE A 83 -3.64 10.88 5.55
C ILE A 83 -3.86 12.39 5.41
N ALA A 84 -4.46 12.85 4.30
CA ALA A 84 -4.85 14.25 4.11
C ALA A 84 -5.87 14.67 5.18
N GLN A 85 -6.92 13.88 5.41
CA GLN A 85 -7.93 14.17 6.44
C GLN A 85 -7.30 14.30 7.84
N SER A 86 -6.46 13.34 8.23
CA SER A 86 -5.76 13.36 9.52
C SER A 86 -4.86 14.60 9.62
N THR A 87 -4.22 14.99 8.53
CA THR A 87 -3.36 16.17 8.48
C THR A 87 -4.15 17.46 8.65
N ILE A 88 -5.33 17.57 8.02
CA ILE A 88 -6.24 18.71 8.20
C ILE A 88 -6.72 18.79 9.66
N ASN A 89 -7.11 17.65 10.25
CA ASN A 89 -7.75 17.61 11.56
C ASN A 89 -6.76 17.77 12.72
N PHE A 90 -5.57 17.18 12.61
CA PHE A 90 -4.62 17.04 13.73
C PHE A 90 -3.22 17.60 13.43
N GLY A 91 -2.97 18.05 12.20
CA GLY A 91 -1.66 18.48 11.74
C GLY A 91 -0.75 17.33 11.29
N VAL A 92 0.32 17.69 10.56
CA VAL A 92 1.28 16.74 9.96
C VAL A 92 1.98 15.90 11.03
N PHE A 93 2.45 16.53 12.12
CA PHE A 93 3.23 15.83 13.14
C PHE A 93 2.42 14.74 13.84
N GLN A 94 1.18 15.05 14.24
CA GLN A 94 0.30 14.07 14.90
C GLN A 94 -0.10 12.94 13.93
N THR A 95 -0.32 13.27 12.66
CA THR A 95 -0.60 12.27 11.61
C THR A 95 0.57 11.32 11.43
N LEU A 96 1.80 11.83 11.32
CA LEU A 96 3.00 10.99 11.22
C LEU A 96 3.18 10.12 12.46
N LYS A 97 2.97 10.67 13.66
CA LYS A 97 3.03 9.91 14.92
C LYS A 97 1.99 8.80 14.97
N SER A 98 0.80 9.04 14.45
CA SER A 98 -0.26 8.03 14.36
C SER A 98 0.01 6.98 13.29
N LEU A 99 0.64 7.36 12.18
CA LEU A 99 0.94 6.48 11.05
C LEU A 99 2.16 5.58 11.35
N PHE A 100 3.16 6.09 12.05
CA PHE A 100 4.45 5.41 12.26
C PHE A 100 4.37 3.99 12.83
N PRO A 101 3.51 3.68 13.84
CA PRO A 101 3.47 2.35 14.46
C PRO A 101 3.16 1.20 13.50
N HIS A 102 2.37 1.45 12.45
CA HIS A 102 1.95 0.44 11.48
C HIS A 102 2.47 0.74 10.06
N GLY A 103 2.42 2.01 9.66
CA GLY A 103 2.85 2.48 8.34
C GLY A 103 4.31 2.21 8.01
N PHE A 104 5.20 2.07 9.02
CA PHE A 104 6.60 1.74 8.77
C PHE A 104 6.79 0.36 8.13
N LEU A 105 5.93 -0.62 8.45
CA LEU A 105 5.98 -1.96 7.84
C LEU A 105 5.01 -2.08 6.67
N GLU A 106 3.81 -1.54 6.82
CA GLU A 106 2.74 -1.72 5.83
C GLU A 106 3.01 -0.96 4.54
N ILE A 107 3.40 0.32 4.61
CA ILE A 107 3.56 1.16 3.41
C ILE A 107 4.68 0.61 2.50
N PRO A 108 5.88 0.27 3.00
CA PRO A 108 6.90 -0.37 2.16
C PRO A 108 6.43 -1.70 1.57
N ASN A 109 5.63 -2.46 2.31
CA ASN A 109 5.12 -3.74 1.82
C ASN A 109 4.05 -3.56 0.73
N ILE A 110 3.20 -2.54 0.85
CA ILE A 110 2.24 -2.14 -0.18
C ILE A 110 2.97 -1.84 -1.48
N PHE A 111 3.98 -0.97 -1.45
CA PHE A 111 4.80 -0.70 -2.62
C PHE A 111 5.50 -1.96 -3.16
N CYS A 112 5.92 -2.87 -2.27
CA CYS A 112 6.56 -4.12 -2.67
C CYS A 112 5.61 -5.00 -3.51
N PHE A 113 4.42 -5.33 -3.00
CA PHE A 113 3.51 -6.20 -3.76
C PHE A 113 2.89 -5.49 -4.97
N GLN A 114 2.70 -4.17 -4.93
CA GLN A 114 2.34 -3.38 -6.10
C GLN A 114 3.42 -3.46 -7.19
N PHE A 115 4.69 -3.33 -6.83
CA PHE A 115 5.81 -3.46 -7.75
C PHE A 115 5.92 -4.88 -8.35
N LEU A 116 5.72 -5.91 -7.53
CA LEU A 116 5.69 -7.29 -8.00
C LEU A 116 4.58 -7.50 -9.03
N SER A 117 3.39 -6.99 -8.72
CA SER A 117 2.21 -7.09 -9.58
C SER A 117 2.38 -6.34 -10.90
N ILE A 118 2.84 -5.07 -10.87
CA ILE A 118 3.07 -4.30 -12.11
C ILE A 118 4.22 -4.87 -12.94
N THR A 119 5.19 -5.53 -12.30
CA THR A 119 6.24 -6.26 -13.02
C THR A 119 5.65 -7.46 -13.76
N MET A 120 4.73 -8.22 -13.16
CA MET A 120 4.04 -9.33 -13.81
C MET A 120 3.07 -8.85 -14.90
N PHE A 121 2.34 -7.76 -14.66
CA PHE A 121 1.56 -7.04 -15.67
C PHE A 121 2.43 -6.71 -16.89
N TYR A 122 3.61 -6.11 -16.67
CA TYR A 122 4.53 -5.77 -17.75
C TYR A 122 4.97 -7.02 -18.54
N GLN A 123 5.25 -8.13 -17.85
CA GLN A 123 5.58 -9.38 -18.53
C GLN A 123 4.43 -9.86 -19.41
N LEU A 124 3.22 -9.92 -18.88
CA LEU A 124 2.03 -10.41 -19.60
C LEU A 124 1.78 -9.60 -20.88
N PHE A 125 1.71 -8.27 -20.75
CA PHE A 125 1.24 -7.39 -21.84
C PHE A 125 2.34 -6.93 -22.80
N PHE A 126 3.62 -6.92 -22.40
CA PHE A 126 4.70 -6.38 -23.24
C PHE A 126 5.84 -7.37 -23.55
N LYS A 127 5.90 -8.52 -22.87
CA LYS A 127 6.91 -9.56 -23.12
C LYS A 127 6.30 -10.91 -23.50
N GLY A 128 5.03 -11.13 -23.20
CA GLY A 128 4.28 -12.33 -23.52
C GLY A 128 4.24 -13.32 -22.36
N TRP A 129 3.19 -14.14 -22.35
CA TRP A 129 2.87 -15.08 -21.27
C TRP A 129 4.00 -16.06 -20.90
N LYS A 130 4.84 -16.45 -21.88
CA LYS A 130 5.99 -17.37 -21.68
C LYS A 130 7.02 -16.85 -20.67
N THR A 131 7.11 -15.54 -20.46
CA THR A 131 8.08 -14.96 -19.50
C THR A 131 7.54 -14.86 -18.07
N LEU A 132 6.25 -15.16 -17.84
CA LEU A 132 5.60 -15.05 -16.53
C LEU A 132 6.21 -16.02 -15.52
N ILE A 133 6.21 -17.32 -15.82
CA ILE A 133 6.70 -18.36 -14.89
C ILE A 133 8.17 -18.12 -14.51
N PRO A 134 9.11 -17.90 -15.47
CA PRO A 134 10.50 -17.59 -15.13
C PRO A 134 10.64 -16.33 -14.27
N THR A 135 9.83 -15.29 -14.52
CA THR A 135 9.87 -14.04 -13.74
C THR A 135 9.34 -14.25 -12.33
N PHE A 136 8.21 -14.94 -12.19
CA PHE A 136 7.64 -15.31 -10.89
C PHE A 136 8.64 -16.13 -10.06
N MET A 137 9.27 -17.14 -10.68
CA MET A 137 10.25 -17.99 -9.99
C MET A 137 11.49 -17.21 -9.52
N LYS A 138 11.89 -16.15 -10.23
CA LYS A 138 12.96 -15.24 -9.79
C LYS A 138 12.53 -14.37 -8.61
N LEU A 139 11.26 -13.96 -8.57
CA LEU A 139 10.71 -13.06 -7.55
C LEU A 139 10.08 -13.80 -6.36
N ARG A 140 9.95 -15.13 -6.39
CA ARG A 140 9.24 -15.94 -5.37
C ARG A 140 9.67 -15.65 -3.93
N LYS A 141 10.95 -15.42 -3.69
CA LYS A 141 11.48 -15.10 -2.35
C LYS A 141 10.96 -13.75 -1.85
N VAL A 142 10.78 -12.79 -2.75
CA VAL A 142 10.22 -11.47 -2.44
C VAL A 142 8.72 -11.57 -2.16
N TYR A 143 7.99 -12.39 -2.94
CA TYR A 143 6.58 -12.70 -2.64
C TYR A 143 6.40 -13.29 -1.24
N LEU A 144 7.23 -14.28 -0.87
CA LEU A 144 7.20 -14.90 0.45
C LEU A 144 7.59 -13.91 1.55
N ALA A 145 8.63 -13.10 1.34
CA ALA A 145 9.01 -12.06 2.30
C ALA A 145 7.88 -11.05 2.52
N SER A 146 7.21 -10.62 1.44
CA SER A 146 6.08 -9.69 1.53
C SER A 146 4.89 -10.30 2.30
N LEU A 147 4.60 -11.58 2.11
CA LEU A 147 3.58 -12.29 2.88
C LEU A 147 3.95 -12.41 4.37
N LEU A 148 5.22 -12.61 4.70
CA LEU A 148 5.69 -12.59 6.09
C LEU A 148 5.52 -11.20 6.72
N VAL A 149 5.79 -10.14 5.97
CA VAL A 149 5.58 -8.76 6.45
C VAL A 149 4.10 -8.48 6.70
N VAL A 150 3.17 -9.01 5.89
CA VAL A 150 1.72 -8.92 6.16
C VAL A 150 1.37 -9.49 7.54
N LEU A 151 1.94 -10.65 7.89
CA LEU A 151 1.73 -11.28 9.19
C LEU A 151 2.33 -10.45 10.33
N ILE A 152 3.58 -10.02 10.18
CA ILE A 152 4.30 -9.26 11.22
C ILE A 152 3.61 -7.92 11.47
N ALA A 153 3.23 -7.19 10.42
CA ALA A 153 2.56 -5.90 10.53
C ALA A 153 1.23 -6.03 11.32
N ALA A 154 0.44 -7.06 11.03
CA ALA A 154 -0.81 -7.30 11.74
C ALA A 154 -0.63 -7.62 13.23
N ILE A 155 0.45 -8.29 13.60
CA ILE A 155 0.78 -8.55 15.01
C ILE A 155 1.24 -7.25 15.68
N VAL A 156 2.15 -6.51 15.04
CA VAL A 156 2.68 -5.26 15.57
C VAL A 156 1.57 -4.24 15.80
N GLU A 157 0.72 -3.99 14.80
CA GLU A 157 -0.37 -3.02 14.93
C GLU A 157 -1.52 -3.54 15.80
N GLY A 158 -1.85 -4.82 15.68
CA GLY A 158 -3.03 -5.38 16.32
C GLY A 158 -2.85 -5.65 17.82
N VAL A 159 -1.62 -5.93 18.26
CA VAL A 159 -1.33 -6.33 19.64
C VAL A 159 -0.59 -5.25 20.43
N PHE A 160 0.33 -4.52 19.80
CA PHE A 160 1.19 -3.51 20.46
C PHE A 160 0.67 -2.09 20.25
#